data_AF-A0A496XFY6-F1
#
_entry.id   AF-A0A496XFY6-F1
#
_cell.length_a   1.000
_cell.length_b   1.000
_cell.length_c   1.000
_cell.angle_alpha   90.00
_cell.angle_beta   90.00
_cell.angle_gamma   90.00
#
_symmetry.space_group_name_H-M   'P 1'
#
loop_
_entity.id
_entity.type
_entity.pdbx_description
1 polymer ?
#
loop_
_entity_poly.entity_id
_entity_poly.type
_entity_poly.pdbx_seq_one_letter_code
_entity_poly.pdbx_strand_id
1 'polypeptide(L)'
;MFESIPTLAPGLVWEEDVASEDGVFKAKDDFSQFKTEKDIDFRVLYDATKEHPAQIKEFNITKNVGKYVTSKWSGMITSHRKAELLTNLEVLLAAVKKARQRANNAYVEDKHIGKDLIDFILHN
;
A
#
# COMPACT_ATOMS: atom_id res chain seq x y z
N MET A 1 4.16 -12.55 -18.08
CA MET A 1 3.46 -13.03 -16.86
C MET A 1 4.04 -12.39 -15.60
N PHE A 2 5.33 -12.53 -15.30
CA PHE A 2 5.95 -11.89 -14.11
C PHE A 2 6.08 -10.36 -14.23
N GLU A 3 6.31 -9.84 -15.43
CA GLU A 3 6.43 -8.39 -15.68
C GLU A 3 5.14 -7.62 -15.39
N SER A 4 3.98 -8.25 -15.63
CA SER A 4 2.67 -7.66 -15.40
C SER A 4 2.21 -7.73 -13.92
N ILE A 5 3.01 -8.31 -13.02
CA ILE A 5 2.65 -8.37 -11.60
C ILE A 5 2.63 -6.94 -11.02
N PRO A 6 1.52 -6.49 -10.40
CA PRO A 6 1.45 -5.18 -9.78
C PRO A 6 2.31 -5.12 -8.51
N THR A 7 2.88 -3.96 -8.25
CA THR A 7 3.72 -3.70 -7.07
C THR A 7 3.04 -2.71 -6.13
N LEU A 8 3.39 -2.78 -4.84
CA LEU A 8 2.95 -1.80 -3.85
C LEU A 8 3.20 -0.36 -4.32
N ALA A 9 2.20 0.50 -4.07
CA ALA A 9 2.27 1.88 -4.52
C ALA A 9 3.39 2.63 -3.78
N PRO A 10 4.23 3.40 -4.52
CA PRO A 10 5.25 4.23 -3.90
C PRO A 10 4.61 5.39 -3.12
N GLY A 11 5.28 5.84 -2.05
CA GLY A 11 4.82 6.98 -1.22
C GLY A 11 4.04 6.60 0.04
N LEU A 12 3.84 5.31 0.30
CA LEU A 12 3.31 4.78 1.55
C LEU A 12 4.35 3.86 2.19
N VAL A 13 4.44 3.88 3.51
CA VAL A 13 5.19 2.87 4.26
C VAL A 13 4.26 1.68 4.46
N TRP A 14 4.60 0.56 3.85
CA TRP A 14 3.84 -0.68 3.93
C TRP A 14 4.50 -1.60 4.96
N GLU A 15 3.70 -2.14 5.88
CA GLU A 15 4.12 -3.13 6.87
C GLU A 15 3.30 -4.40 6.65
N GLU A 16 3.92 -5.57 6.81
CA GLU A 16 3.21 -6.85 6.74
C GLU A 16 2.26 -6.96 7.92
N ASP A 17 1.01 -7.31 7.62
CA ASP A 17 -0.01 -7.47 8.65
C ASP A 17 0.08 -8.87 9.24
N VAL A 18 0.71 -8.98 10.42
CA VAL A 18 0.92 -10.24 11.16
C VAL A 18 -0.40 -10.94 11.53
N ALA A 19 -1.52 -10.21 11.52
CA ALA A 19 -2.85 -10.77 11.79
C ALA A 19 -3.55 -11.31 10.54
N SER A 20 -3.12 -10.91 9.34
CA SER A 20 -3.66 -11.35 8.06
C SER A 20 -2.84 -12.52 7.50
N GLU A 21 -3.39 -13.23 6.50
CA GLU A 21 -2.66 -14.29 5.77
C GLU A 21 -1.39 -13.74 5.09
N ASP A 22 -0.43 -14.63 4.82
CA ASP A 22 0.85 -14.29 4.17
C ASP A 22 0.64 -13.46 2.88
N GLY A 23 1.41 -12.37 2.75
CA GLY A 23 1.39 -11.52 1.56
C GLY A 23 0.40 -10.34 1.61
N VAL A 24 -0.23 -10.07 2.76
CA VAL A 24 -1.05 -8.88 2.97
C VAL A 24 -0.24 -7.76 3.65
N PHE A 25 -0.21 -6.60 3.00
CA PHE A 25 0.44 -5.40 3.50
C PHE A 25 -0.58 -4.35 3.93
N LYS A 26 -0.35 -3.73 5.09
CA LYS A 26 -1.11 -2.59 5.59
C LYS A 26 -0.25 -1.33 5.52
N ALA A 27 -0.84 -0.20 5.13
CA ALA A 27 -0.16 1.09 5.26
C ALA A 27 0.01 1.43 6.75
N LYS A 28 1.24 1.77 7.15
CA LYS A 28 1.60 2.11 8.54
C LYS A 28 0.80 3.31 9.05
N ASP A 29 0.69 4.34 8.22
CA ASP A 29 0.01 5.57 8.56
C ASP A 29 -1.46 5.51 8.13
N ASP A 30 -2.35 5.61 9.11
CA ASP A 30 -3.77 5.78 8.85
C ASP A 30 -4.05 7.21 8.41
N PHE A 31 -4.79 7.36 7.30
CA PHE A 31 -5.20 8.67 6.83
C PHE A 31 -6.35 9.17 7.69
N SER A 32 -6.07 10.14 8.57
CA SER A 32 -7.12 10.77 9.37
C SER A 32 -7.49 12.15 8.88
N GLN A 33 -8.78 12.37 8.64
CA GLN A 33 -9.33 13.66 8.25
C GLN A 33 -10.41 14.09 9.24
N PHE A 34 -10.30 15.31 9.77
CA PHE A 34 -11.33 15.84 10.66
C PHE A 34 -12.51 16.39 9.86
N LYS A 35 -13.73 16.08 10.32
CA LYS A 35 -14.95 16.74 9.87
C LYS A 35 -15.11 18.03 10.65
N THR A 36 -15.18 19.16 9.96
CA THR A 36 -15.41 20.47 10.57
C THR A 36 -16.83 20.95 10.33
N GLU A 37 -17.38 21.63 11.33
CA GLU A 37 -18.67 22.31 11.24
C GLU A 37 -18.50 23.75 11.73
N LYS A 38 -19.16 24.69 11.04
CA LYS A 38 -19.17 26.09 11.43
C LYS A 38 -20.34 26.30 12.38
N ASP A 39 -20.00 26.71 13.60
CA ASP A 39 -20.95 27.04 14.64
C ASP A 39 -20.94 28.55 14.86
N ILE A 40 -22.11 29.15 15.01
CA ILE A 40 -22.25 30.59 15.24
C ILE A 40 -22.44 30.77 16.74
N ASP A 41 -21.39 31.22 17.41
CA ASP A 41 -21.41 31.49 18.84
C ASP A 41 -21.65 32.99 19.07
N PHE A 42 -22.57 33.31 19.96
CA PHE A 42 -22.94 34.69 20.27
C PHE A 42 -22.31 35.06 21.61
N ARG A 43 -21.22 35.83 21.56
CA ARG A 43 -20.58 36.31 22.78
C ARG A 43 -21.03 37.73 23.08
N VAL A 44 -21.50 37.95 24.31
CA VAL A 44 -21.82 39.28 24.82
C VAL A 44 -20.50 39.99 25.12
N LEU A 45 -20.21 41.09 24.42
CA LEU A 45 -18.98 41.87 24.66
C LEU A 45 -19.13 42.80 25.87
N TYR A 46 -20.32 43.34 26.07
CA TYR A 46 -20.70 44.15 27.23
C TYR A 46 -22.12 43.82 27.64
N ASP A 47 -22.32 43.60 28.94
CA ASP A 47 -23.65 43.39 29.50
C ASP A 47 -24.52 44.65 29.37
N ALA A 48 -25.83 44.46 29.27
CA ALA A 48 -26.76 45.56 29.17
C ALA A 48 -26.66 46.45 30.42
N THR A 49 -26.41 47.74 30.22
CA THR A 49 -26.50 48.74 31.29
C THR A 49 -27.83 49.46 31.21
N LYS A 50 -28.21 50.18 32.27
CA LYS A 50 -29.54 50.84 32.38
C LYS A 50 -29.87 51.78 31.22
N GLU A 51 -28.86 52.28 30.50
CA GLU A 51 -29.01 53.26 29.42
C GLU A 51 -28.51 52.78 28.04
N HIS A 52 -27.86 51.60 27.95
CA HIS A 52 -27.37 51.08 26.68
C HIS A 52 -27.64 49.58 26.51
N PRO A 53 -28.16 49.17 25.32
CA PRO A 53 -28.39 47.76 25.03
C PRO A 53 -27.07 46.98 24.91
N ALA A 54 -27.11 45.70 25.24
CA ALA A 54 -25.96 44.81 25.13
C ALA A 54 -25.45 44.73 23.70
N GLN A 55 -24.14 44.84 23.51
CA GLN A 55 -23.52 44.66 22.21
C GLN A 55 -23.11 43.20 22.03
N ILE A 56 -23.86 42.49 21.18
CA ILE A 56 -23.61 41.10 20.82
C ILE A 56 -22.84 41.10 19.50
N LYS A 57 -21.74 40.33 19.41
CA LYS A 57 -21.09 40.04 18.13
C LYS A 57 -21.18 38.55 17.84
N GLU A 58 -21.55 38.24 16.61
CA GLU A 58 -21.55 36.89 16.07
C GLU A 58 -20.11 36.48 15.75
N PHE A 59 -19.65 35.38 16.34
CA PHE A 59 -18.36 34.78 15.99
C PHE A 59 -18.59 33.44 15.32
N ASN A 60 -18.03 33.28 14.12
CA ASN A 60 -18.01 32.00 13.43
C ASN A 60 -16.86 31.15 13.98
N ILE A 61 -17.18 30.16 14.81
CA ILE A 61 -16.19 29.21 15.35
C ILE A 61 -16.26 27.95 14.49
N THR A 62 -15.11 27.49 13.99
CA THR A 62 -15.03 26.19 13.31
C THR A 62 -14.67 25.12 14.33
N LYS A 63 -15.58 24.18 14.60
CA LYS A 63 -15.36 23.06 15.53
C LYS A 63 -15.10 21.77 14.74
N ASN A 64 -14.17 20.95 15.22
CA ASN A 64 -13.99 19.58 14.71
C ASN A 64 -15.06 18.68 15.34
N VAL A 65 -16.03 18.24 14.55
CA VAL A 65 -17.20 17.45 15.00
C VAL A 65 -17.04 15.95 14.81
N GLY A 66 -15.96 15.52 14.13
CA GLY A 66 -15.67 14.09 13.95
C GLY A 66 -14.32 13.84 13.29
N LYS A 67 -13.91 12.58 13.24
CA LYS A 67 -12.68 12.12 12.61
C LYS A 67 -12.98 10.92 11.70
N TYR A 68 -12.69 11.05 10.42
CA TYR A 68 -12.61 9.93 9.49
C TYR A 68 -11.22 9.32 9.59
N VAL A 69 -11.12 8.00 9.65
CA VAL A 69 -9.86 7.26 9.63
C VAL A 69 -9.93 6.24 8.50
N THR A 70 -8.99 6.32 7.56
CA THR A 70 -8.92 5.44 6.40
C THR A 70 -7.61 4.66 6.45
N SER A 71 -7.71 3.37 6.71
CA SER A 71 -6.61 2.41 6.58
C SER A 71 -6.59 1.81 5.17
N LYS A 72 -5.41 1.55 4.63
CA LYS A 72 -5.22 0.95 3.30
C LYS A 72 -4.54 -0.42 3.44
N TRP A 73 -5.05 -1.39 2.70
CA TRP A 73 -4.47 -2.73 2.59
C TRP A 73 -4.19 -3.06 1.13
N SER A 74 -3.20 -3.92 0.89
CA SER A 74 -2.82 -4.39 -0.43
C SER A 74 -2.23 -5.80 -0.37
N GLY A 75 -2.62 -6.66 -1.32
CA GLY A 75 -2.01 -7.97 -1.55
C GLY A 75 -0.99 -7.98 -2.69
N MET A 76 -0.49 -6.81 -3.09
CA MET A 76 0.54 -6.70 -4.12
C MET A 76 1.92 -7.00 -3.53
N ILE A 77 2.84 -7.51 -4.36
CA ILE A 77 4.20 -7.78 -3.92
C ILE A 77 5.03 -6.49 -3.82
N THR A 78 6.09 -6.52 -3.02
CA THR A 78 7.08 -5.45 -2.99
C THR A 78 7.80 -5.34 -4.33
N SER A 79 8.23 -4.13 -4.70
CA SER A 79 9.05 -3.92 -5.91
C SER A 79 10.36 -4.71 -5.86
N HIS A 80 10.92 -4.90 -4.66
CA HIS A 80 12.10 -5.74 -4.45
C HIS A 80 11.83 -7.20 -4.82
N ARG A 81 10.74 -7.78 -4.29
CA ARG A 81 10.35 -9.16 -4.61
C ARG A 81 10.12 -9.37 -6.09
N LYS A 82 9.49 -8.40 -6.78
CA LYS A 82 9.31 -8.46 -8.23
C LYS A 82 10.65 -8.50 -8.98
N ALA A 83 11.62 -7.68 -8.56
CA ALA A 83 12.94 -7.65 -9.17
C ALA A 83 13.68 -8.99 -9.01
N GLU A 84 13.57 -9.64 -7.84
CA GLU A 84 14.13 -10.98 -7.62
C GLU A 84 13.54 -12.02 -8.59
N LEU A 85 12.21 -12.06 -8.69
CA LEU A 85 11.52 -13.00 -9.60
C LEU A 85 11.96 -12.82 -11.05
N LEU A 86 12.09 -11.57 -11.51
CA LEU A 86 12.57 -11.27 -12.86
C LEU A 86 14.04 -11.68 -13.04
N THR A 87 14.89 -11.45 -12.04
CA THR A 87 16.30 -11.86 -12.06
C THR A 87 16.43 -13.38 -12.17
N ASN A 88 15.66 -14.15 -11.39
CA ASN A 88 15.66 -15.61 -11.46
C ASN A 88 15.19 -16.10 -12.83
N LEU A 89 14.16 -15.45 -13.40
CA LEU A 89 13.68 -15.76 -14.73
C LEU A 89 14.76 -15.54 -15.80
N GLU A 90 15.54 -14.45 -15.70
CA GLU A 90 16.66 -14.19 -16.61
C GLU A 90 17.76 -15.24 -16.50
N VAL A 91 18.14 -15.61 -15.27
CA VAL A 91 19.11 -16.69 -14.99
C VAL A 91 18.65 -17.99 -15.64
N LEU A 92 17.39 -18.36 -15.42
CA LEU A 92 16.82 -19.57 -16.01
C LEU A 92 16.83 -19.51 -17.54
N LEU A 93 16.42 -18.39 -18.12
CA LEU A 93 16.41 -18.20 -19.57
C LEU A 93 17.81 -18.35 -20.18
N ALA A 94 18.83 -17.78 -19.53
CA ALA A 94 20.22 -17.94 -19.93
C ALA A 94 20.70 -19.40 -19.82
N ALA A 95 20.31 -20.11 -18.76
CA ALA A 95 20.63 -21.53 -18.58
C ALA A 95 19.98 -22.39 -19.66
N VAL A 96 18.70 -22.15 -19.98
CA VAL A 96 17.97 -22.87 -21.04
C VAL A 96 18.60 -22.64 -22.41
N LYS A 97 19.01 -21.41 -22.74
CA LYS A 97 19.73 -21.12 -24.01
C LYS A 97 21.03 -21.94 -24.10
N LYS A 98 21.83 -21.96 -23.03
CA LYS A 98 23.06 -22.76 -22.97
C LYS A 98 22.78 -24.27 -23.07
N ALA A 99 21.72 -24.76 -22.41
CA ALA A 99 21.32 -26.16 -22.48
C ALA A 99 20.91 -26.56 -23.91
N ARG A 100 20.10 -25.73 -24.59
CA ARG A 100 19.70 -25.95 -25.99
C ARG A 100 20.90 -26.01 -26.94
N GLN A 101 21.92 -25.18 -26.73
CA GLN A 101 23.14 -25.21 -27.54
C GLN A 101 23.92 -26.52 -27.38
N ARG A 102 23.90 -27.13 -26.19
CA ARG A 102 24.59 -28.40 -25.91
C ARG A 102 23.78 -29.65 -26.28
N ALA A 103 22.46 -29.50 -26.43
CA ALA A 103 21.55 -30.61 -26.68
C ALA A 103 21.87 -31.40 -27.96
N ASN A 104 22.50 -30.77 -28.96
CA ASN A 104 22.92 -31.44 -30.20
C ASN A 104 23.87 -32.63 -29.97
N ASN A 105 24.57 -32.68 -28.83
CA ASN A 105 25.55 -33.72 -28.51
C ASN A 105 25.15 -34.58 -27.28
N ALA A 106 23.90 -34.47 -26.81
CA ALA A 106 23.44 -35.14 -25.59
C ALA A 106 22.39 -36.21 -25.88
N TYR A 107 22.46 -37.33 -25.16
CA TYR A 107 21.39 -38.34 -25.16
C TYR A 107 20.13 -37.78 -24.48
N VAL A 108 18.97 -38.11 -25.04
CA VAL A 108 17.68 -37.66 -24.51
C VAL A 108 17.29 -38.58 -23.35
N GLU A 109 17.23 -38.00 -22.16
CA GLU A 109 16.66 -38.64 -20.96
C GLU A 109 15.30 -37.99 -20.66
N ASP A 110 14.27 -38.80 -20.40
CA ASP A 110 12.97 -38.28 -19.97
C ASP A 110 13.07 -37.81 -18.50
N LYS A 111 12.82 -36.53 -18.28
CA LYS A 111 12.90 -35.88 -16.96
C LYS A 111 11.75 -34.90 -16.79
N HIS A 112 11.02 -35.03 -15.69
CA HIS A 112 9.95 -34.12 -15.30
C HIS A 112 10.47 -33.08 -14.30
N ILE A 113 11.16 -32.05 -14.80
CA ILE A 113 11.76 -30.98 -13.98
C ILE A 113 10.87 -29.74 -13.84
N GLY A 114 9.61 -29.79 -14.30
CA GLY A 114 8.75 -28.62 -14.35
C GLY A 114 8.53 -27.96 -12.98
N LYS A 115 8.41 -28.77 -11.92
CA LYS A 115 8.27 -28.29 -10.55
C LYS A 115 9.54 -27.56 -10.08
N ASP A 116 10.70 -28.18 -10.23
CA ASP A 116 11.99 -27.62 -9.82
C ASP A 116 12.27 -26.27 -10.48
N LEU A 117 11.86 -26.10 -11.74
CA LEU A 117 11.99 -24.83 -12.47
C LEU A 117 11.12 -23.71 -11.89
N ILE A 118 9.89 -24.04 -11.49
CA ILE A 118 8.98 -23.07 -10.89
C ILE A 118 9.42 -22.74 -9.46
N ASP A 119 9.81 -23.74 -8.68
CA ASP A 119 10.32 -23.57 -7.32
C ASP A 119 11.58 -22.68 -7.32
N PHE A 120 12.47 -22.84 -8.31
CA PHE A 120 13.61 -21.94 -8.51
C PHE A 120 13.19 -20.48 -8.74
N ILE A 121 12.18 -20.23 -9.57
CA ILE A 121 11.70 -18.86 -9.84
C ILE A 121 11.06 -18.28 -8.58
N LEU A 122 10.16 -19.04 -7.95
CA LEU A 122 9.32 -18.58 -6.85
C LEU A 122 10.00 -18.61 -5.48
N HIS A 123 11.18 -19.21 -5.33
CA HIS A 123 11.82 -19.40 -4.02
C HIS A 123 10.83 -19.95 -2.98
N ASN A 124 10.23 -21.08 -3.31
CA ASN A 124 9.25 -21.78 -2.49
C ASN A 124 9.88 -22.98 -1.79
#